data_AF-A0A174BUW7-F1
#
_entry.id   AF-A0A174BUW7-F1
#
_cell.length_a   1.000
_cell.length_b   1.000
_cell.length_c   1.000
_cell.angle_alpha   90.00
_cell.angle_beta   90.00
_cell.angle_gamma   90.00
#
_symmetry.space_group_name_H-M   'P 1'
#
loop_
_entity.id
_entity.type
_entity.pdbx_description
1 polymer ?
#
loop_
_entity_poly.entity_id
_entity_poly.type
_entity_poly.pdbx_seq_one_letter_code
_entity_poly.pdbx_strand_id
1 'polypeptide(L)'
;MKNNENQNTSTIYYRPLKQWIEVTPEQKRDWERFVGTTRKAKQRAGACCIPYKKSYKCDGICDTCEFRCIPKDAPQQLSIDTEMENAYENGVSRTSFLADSRLTTEIDIDSLILNGLLTELQSSDPESYEILMAIADGLSERAGAERLNMPRNTFVYKRNQLLKRLKEKF
;
A
#
# COMPACT_ATOMS: atom_id res chain seq x y z
N MET A 1 33.93 56.37 19.39
CA MET A 1 33.92 54.93 19.70
C MET A 1 33.43 54.19 18.45
N LYS A 2 34.30 53.40 17.81
CA LYS A 2 33.91 52.58 16.65
C LYS A 2 33.38 51.26 17.23
N ASN A 3 32.07 51.08 17.22
CA ASN A 3 31.46 49.81 17.60
C ASN A 3 31.76 48.81 16.48
N ASN A 4 32.71 47.91 16.72
CA ASN A 4 32.91 46.73 15.90
C ASN A 4 31.74 45.78 16.18
N GLU A 5 30.61 46.00 15.52
CA GLU A 5 29.61 44.95 15.36
C GLU A 5 30.25 43.85 14.53
N ASN A 6 30.71 42.82 15.23
CA ASN A 6 31.26 41.61 14.64
C ASN A 6 30.12 40.93 13.87
N GLN A 7 29.92 41.34 12.60
CA GLN A 7 28.97 40.72 11.69
C GLN A 7 29.39 39.27 11.54
N ASN A 8 28.75 38.39 12.31
CA ASN A 8 29.05 36.97 12.34
C ASN A 8 28.46 36.35 11.06
N THR A 9 29.13 36.60 9.93
CA THR A 9 28.69 36.15 8.61
C THR A 9 28.70 34.64 8.58
N SER A 10 27.58 34.06 8.17
CA SER A 10 27.39 32.63 8.03
C SER A 10 27.39 32.25 6.55
N THR A 11 27.73 31.01 6.21
CA THR A 11 27.71 30.55 4.82
C THR A 11 26.75 29.40 4.60
N ILE A 12 26.12 29.37 3.43
CA ILE A 12 25.30 28.27 2.93
C ILE A 12 25.77 27.86 1.53
N TYR A 13 25.65 26.58 1.18
CA TYR A 13 25.95 26.11 -0.16
C TYR A 13 24.68 26.10 -1.01
N TYR A 14 24.66 26.86 -2.10
CA TYR A 14 23.52 26.93 -3.02
C TYR A 14 23.82 26.13 -4.29
N ARG A 15 23.18 24.96 -4.42
CA ARG A 15 23.45 23.99 -5.49
C ARG A 15 23.19 24.54 -6.91
N PRO A 16 22.13 25.33 -7.19
CA PRO A 16 21.88 25.81 -8.55
C PRO A 16 23.02 26.67 -9.10
N LEU A 17 23.67 27.46 -8.24
CA LEU A 17 24.86 28.26 -8.59
C LEU A 17 26.18 27.54 -8.29
N LYS A 18 26.14 26.40 -7.60
CA LYS A 18 27.30 25.62 -7.10
C LYS A 18 28.28 26.47 -6.28
N GLN A 19 27.79 27.47 -5.55
CA GLN A 19 28.59 28.45 -4.83
C GLN A 19 28.22 28.53 -3.34
N TRP A 20 29.16 29.01 -2.53
CA TRP A 20 28.93 29.38 -1.15
C TRP A 20 28.45 30.83 -1.10
N ILE A 21 27.31 31.05 -0.46
CA ILE A 21 26.70 32.37 -0.32
C ILE A 21 26.82 32.78 1.14
N GLU A 22 27.30 34.01 1.36
CA GLU A 22 27.32 34.64 2.67
C GLU A 22 25.90 35.13 3.03
N VAL A 23 25.47 34.76 4.22
CA VAL A 23 24.14 35.02 4.76
C VAL A 23 24.23 35.43 6.22
N THR A 24 23.17 36.05 6.73
CA THR A 24 23.07 36.31 8.16
C THR A 24 22.86 35.00 8.94
N PRO A 25 23.22 34.95 10.24
CA PRO A 25 22.96 33.78 11.08
C PRO A 25 21.48 33.37 11.14
N GLU A 26 20.57 34.34 11.05
CA GLU A 26 19.12 34.11 11.02
C GLU A 26 18.71 33.42 9.73
N GLN A 27 19.12 33.95 8.58
CA GLN A 27 18.89 33.34 7.28
C GLN A 27 19.47 31.91 7.20
N LYS A 28 20.65 31.68 7.79
CA LYS A 28 21.22 30.33 7.86
C LYS A 28 20.35 29.38 8.67
N ARG A 29 19.87 29.80 9.85
CA ARG A 29 18.99 28.97 10.70
C ARG A 29 17.69 28.62 9.99
N ASP A 30 17.04 29.60 9.36
CA ASP A 30 15.79 29.39 8.63
C ASP A 30 16.00 28.47 7.42
N TRP A 31 17.10 28.66 6.68
CA TRP A 31 17.50 27.79 5.59
C TRP A 31 17.71 26.34 6.04
N GLU A 32 18.52 26.12 7.08
CA GLU A 32 18.79 24.79 7.62
C GLU A 32 17.52 24.11 8.15
N ARG A 33 16.59 24.86 8.74
CA ARG A 33 15.30 24.36 9.21
C ARG A 33 14.40 23.94 8.04
N PHE A 34 14.30 24.77 7.01
CA PHE A 34 13.51 24.48 5.80
C PHE A 34 14.05 23.24 5.08
N VAL A 35 15.35 23.24 4.76
CA VAL A 35 16.03 22.13 4.08
C VAL A 35 15.97 20.86 4.92
N GLY A 36 16.16 20.97 6.24
CA GLY A 36 16.10 19.86 7.17
C GLY A 36 14.72 19.20 7.23
N THR A 37 13.65 19.99 7.27
CA THR A 37 12.26 19.50 7.24
C THR A 37 11.97 18.77 5.94
N THR A 38 12.27 19.40 4.81
CA THR A 38 12.07 18.83 3.46
C THR A 38 12.85 17.53 3.27
N ARG A 39 14.13 17.52 3.62
CA ARG A 39 15.00 16.34 3.53
C ARG A 39 14.46 15.18 4.35
N LYS A 40 14.11 15.42 5.62
CA LYS A 40 13.60 14.36 6.52
C LYS A 40 12.26 13.82 6.04
N ALA A 41 11.36 14.68 5.54
CA ALA A 41 10.08 14.24 4.96
C ALA A 41 10.31 13.33 3.75
N LYS A 42 11.13 13.75 2.79
CA LYS A 42 11.44 12.96 1.58
C LYS A 42 12.23 11.68 1.88
N GLN A 43 13.11 11.67 2.90
CA GLN A 43 13.80 10.45 3.34
C GLN A 43 12.82 9.42 3.95
N ARG A 44 11.85 9.85 4.76
CA ARG A 44 10.82 8.95 5.30
C ARG A 44 9.92 8.35 4.21
N ALA A 45 9.66 9.13 3.16
CA ALA A 45 8.93 8.67 1.98
C ALA A 45 9.78 7.82 1.01
N GLY A 46 11.03 7.49 1.34
CA GLY A 46 11.93 6.74 0.45
C GLY A 46 12.36 7.48 -0.82
N ALA A 47 12.02 8.76 -0.97
CA ALA A 47 12.26 9.56 -2.17
C ALA A 47 13.66 10.21 -2.21
N CYS A 48 14.41 10.20 -1.11
CA CYS A 48 15.70 10.87 -0.98
C CYS A 48 16.77 9.99 -0.31
N CYS A 49 17.96 9.89 -0.92
CA CYS A 49 19.08 9.04 -0.52
C CYS A 49 20.31 9.86 -0.15
N ILE A 50 20.13 11.15 0.15
CA ILE A 50 21.25 12.02 0.51
C ILE A 50 21.88 11.54 1.82
N PRO A 51 23.19 11.21 1.85
CA PRO A 51 23.86 10.82 3.08
C PRO A 51 24.09 12.05 3.97
N TYR A 52 24.12 11.86 5.29
CA TYR A 52 24.31 12.95 6.26
C TYR A 52 25.54 13.83 5.95
N LYS A 53 26.65 13.21 5.55
CA LYS A 53 27.90 13.90 5.18
C LYS A 53 27.76 14.85 3.99
N LYS A 54 26.81 14.60 3.06
CA LYS A 54 26.54 15.45 1.89
C LYS A 54 25.32 16.36 2.09
N SER A 55 24.74 16.37 3.28
CA SER A 55 23.48 17.04 3.53
C SER A 55 23.52 18.57 3.38
N TYR A 56 24.72 19.16 3.46
CA TYR A 56 24.97 20.57 3.14
C TYR A 56 24.67 20.94 1.67
N LYS A 57 24.58 19.97 0.76
CA LYS A 57 24.22 20.18 -0.66
C LYS A 57 22.70 20.25 -0.91
N CYS A 58 21.92 20.00 0.13
CA CYS A 58 20.47 20.04 0.02
C CYS A 58 19.99 21.50 0.03
N ASP A 59 19.15 21.86 -0.93
CA ASP A 59 18.55 23.19 -1.10
C ASP A 59 17.02 23.15 -1.08
N GLY A 60 16.44 21.98 -0.78
CA GLY A 60 14.98 21.73 -0.84
C GLY A 60 14.41 21.47 -2.25
N ILE A 61 15.17 21.73 -3.32
CA ILE A 61 14.74 21.53 -4.70
C ILE A 61 15.04 20.09 -5.12
N CYS A 62 14.00 19.23 -5.08
CA CYS A 62 14.15 17.80 -5.33
C CYS A 62 14.06 17.38 -6.80
N ASP A 63 13.48 18.19 -7.69
CA ASP A 63 13.19 17.79 -9.08
C ASP A 63 14.43 17.51 -9.93
N THR A 64 15.49 18.28 -9.67
CA THR A 64 16.80 18.17 -10.34
C THR A 64 17.88 17.61 -9.42
N CYS A 65 17.48 17.05 -8.27
CA CYS A 65 18.43 16.60 -7.25
C CYS A 65 19.11 15.28 -7.64
N GLU A 66 20.45 15.24 -7.56
CA GLU A 66 21.26 14.04 -7.79
C GLU A 66 21.01 12.91 -6.77
N PHE A 67 20.40 13.22 -5.63
CA PHE A 67 20.09 12.28 -4.55
C PHE A 67 18.64 11.82 -4.52
N ARG A 68 17.90 12.00 -5.62
CA ARG A 68 16.54 11.50 -5.77
C ARG A 68 16.59 9.98 -6.02
N CYS A 69 15.86 9.19 -5.24
CA CYS A 69 15.85 7.71 -5.39
C CYS A 69 14.66 7.18 -6.19
N ILE A 70 13.67 8.03 -6.45
CA ILE A 70 12.49 7.68 -7.24
C ILE A 70 12.62 8.25 -8.66
N PRO A 71 12.15 7.54 -9.70
CA PRO A 71 12.03 8.08 -11.05
C PRO A 71 11.31 9.44 -11.06
N LYS A 72 11.59 10.26 -12.09
CA LYS A 72 10.92 11.57 -12.24
C LYS A 72 9.40 11.43 -12.30
N ASP A 73 8.95 10.39 -12.98
CA ASP A 73 7.55 10.09 -13.26
C ASP A 73 6.91 9.19 -12.21
N ALA A 74 7.64 8.82 -11.16
CA ALA A 74 7.08 7.99 -10.10
C ALA A 74 6.05 8.81 -9.29
N PRO A 75 4.85 8.24 -9.03
CA PRO A 75 3.83 8.91 -8.25
C PRO A 75 4.40 9.26 -6.87
N GLN A 76 4.42 10.54 -6.55
CA GLN A 76 4.77 10.98 -5.22
C GLN A 76 3.62 10.61 -4.30
N GLN A 77 3.91 9.86 -3.23
CA GLN A 77 2.92 9.68 -2.17
C GLN A 77 2.69 11.04 -1.52
N LEU A 78 1.52 11.60 -1.80
CA LEU A 78 1.05 12.85 -1.23
C LEU A 78 0.28 12.56 0.06
N SER A 79 0.06 13.57 0.89
CA SER A 79 -0.93 13.44 1.96
C SER A 79 -2.29 13.21 1.32
N ILE A 80 -3.16 12.42 1.97
CA ILE A 80 -4.55 12.24 1.54
C ILE A 80 -5.24 13.60 1.35
N ASP A 81 -4.97 14.57 2.23
CA ASP A 81 -5.53 15.92 2.11
C ASP A 81 -5.12 16.61 0.79
N THR A 82 -3.86 16.45 0.38
CA THR A 82 -3.32 17.02 -0.86
C THR A 82 -3.83 16.27 -2.09
N GLU A 83 -3.97 14.95 -2.00
CA GLU A 83 -4.60 14.16 -3.08
C GLU A 83 -6.07 14.54 -3.25
N MET A 84 -6.77 14.82 -2.15
CA MET A 84 -8.15 15.29 -2.17
C MET A 84 -8.29 16.67 -2.82
N GLU A 85 -7.46 17.65 -2.47
CA GLU A 85 -7.48 18.97 -3.14
C GLU A 85 -7.26 18.83 -4.65
N ASN A 86 -6.24 18.09 -5.07
CA ASN A 86 -5.97 17.82 -6.49
C ASN A 86 -7.13 17.07 -7.18
N ALA A 87 -7.78 16.14 -6.49
CA ALA A 87 -8.91 15.40 -7.01
C ALA A 87 -10.14 16.28 -7.24
N TYR A 88 -10.42 17.20 -6.30
CA TYR A 88 -11.51 18.16 -6.42
C TYR A 88 -11.32 19.10 -7.61
N GLU A 89 -10.09 19.59 -7.83
CA GLU A 89 -9.76 20.41 -9.01
C GLU A 89 -10.00 19.66 -10.34
N ASN A 90 -9.82 18.34 -10.33
CA ASN A 90 -10.08 17.47 -11.48
C ASN A 90 -11.52 16.92 -11.54
N GLY A 91 -12.43 17.40 -10.69
CA GLY A 91 -13.84 17.01 -10.69
C GLY A 91 -14.15 15.65 -10.07
N VAL A 92 -13.21 15.05 -9.35
CA VAL A 92 -13.36 13.74 -8.70
C VAL A 92 -13.92 13.93 -7.28
N SER A 93 -15.06 13.30 -6.98
CA SER A 93 -15.74 13.41 -5.68
C SER A 93 -15.01 12.62 -4.60
N ARG A 94 -14.96 13.15 -3.37
CA ARG A 94 -14.41 12.49 -2.16
C ARG A 94 -14.94 11.06 -1.93
N THR A 95 -16.16 10.78 -2.38
CA THR A 95 -16.79 9.46 -2.27
C THR A 95 -16.16 8.40 -3.18
N SER A 96 -15.47 8.78 -4.27
CA SER A 96 -14.83 7.79 -5.15
C SER A 96 -13.53 7.24 -4.58
N PHE A 97 -12.82 8.00 -3.74
CA PHE A 97 -11.59 7.54 -3.06
C PHE A 97 -11.86 6.61 -1.87
N LEU A 98 -13.05 6.75 -1.27
CA LEU A 98 -13.50 5.92 -0.15
C LEU A 98 -14.43 4.79 -0.60
N ALA A 99 -14.59 4.60 -1.91
CA ALA A 99 -15.31 3.45 -2.42
C ALA A 99 -14.52 2.20 -2.04
N ASP A 100 -15.04 1.43 -1.08
CA ASP A 100 -14.55 0.09 -0.81
C ASP A 100 -14.60 -0.68 -2.13
N SER A 101 -13.51 -1.33 -2.52
CA SER A 101 -13.51 -2.18 -3.71
C SER A 101 -14.54 -3.31 -3.59
N ARG A 102 -14.95 -3.64 -2.36
CA ARG A 102 -16.07 -4.56 -2.07
C ARG A 102 -17.46 -3.97 -2.38
N LEU A 103 -17.59 -2.64 -2.45
CA LEU A 103 -18.81 -1.91 -2.77
C LEU A 103 -18.92 -1.58 -4.27
N THR A 104 -17.80 -1.56 -4.99
CA THR A 104 -17.83 -1.62 -6.45
C THR A 104 -18.20 -3.04 -6.84
N THR A 105 -19.29 -3.19 -7.60
CA THR A 105 -19.80 -4.46 -8.12
C THR A 105 -18.84 -5.08 -9.13
N GLU A 106 -17.62 -5.41 -8.70
CA GLU A 106 -16.82 -6.41 -9.39
C GLU A 106 -17.58 -7.71 -9.22
N ILE A 107 -18.25 -8.13 -10.28
CA ILE A 107 -18.82 -9.47 -10.37
C ILE A 107 -17.62 -10.40 -10.26
N ASP A 108 -17.40 -10.96 -9.08
CA ASP A 108 -16.39 -11.95 -8.87
C ASP A 108 -16.79 -13.20 -9.68
N ILE A 109 -16.18 -13.33 -10.86
CA ILE A 109 -16.43 -14.40 -11.81
C ILE A 109 -16.20 -15.75 -11.13
N ASP A 110 -15.23 -15.83 -10.22
CA ASP A 110 -14.94 -17.05 -9.46
C ASP A 110 -16.08 -17.38 -8.51
N SER A 111 -16.66 -16.38 -7.84
CA SER A 111 -17.86 -16.56 -7.03
C SER A 111 -19.07 -17.01 -7.86
N LEU A 112 -19.26 -16.49 -9.06
CA LEU A 112 -20.37 -16.88 -9.93
C LEU A 112 -20.21 -18.33 -10.42
N ILE A 113 -19.01 -18.69 -10.87
CA ILE A 113 -18.67 -20.06 -11.29
C ILE A 113 -18.83 -21.02 -10.12
N LEU A 114 -18.29 -20.69 -8.94
CA LEU A 114 -18.39 -21.54 -7.76
C LEU A 114 -19.84 -21.79 -7.37
N ASN A 115 -20.68 -20.75 -7.32
CA ASN A 115 -22.10 -20.91 -7.00
C ASN A 115 -22.84 -21.80 -8.02
N GLY A 116 -22.51 -21.67 -9.31
CA GLY A 116 -23.05 -22.54 -10.35
C GLY A 116 -22.69 -24.01 -10.12
N LEU A 117 -21.41 -24.30 -9.86
CA LEU A 117 -20.92 -25.65 -9.59
C LEU A 117 -21.53 -26.26 -8.32
N LEU A 118 -21.70 -25.46 -7.27
CA LEU A 118 -22.34 -25.89 -6.02
C LEU A 118 -23.81 -26.26 -6.26
N THR A 119 -24.54 -25.46 -7.05
CA THR A 119 -25.94 -25.72 -7.39
C THR A 119 -26.10 -27.01 -8.21
N GLU A 120 -25.21 -27.24 -9.17
CA GLU A 120 -25.18 -28.48 -9.95
C GLU A 120 -24.87 -29.70 -9.06
N LEU A 121 -23.89 -29.57 -8.16
CA LEU A 121 -23.53 -30.64 -7.22
C LEU A 121 -24.69 -30.95 -6.26
N GLN A 122 -25.37 -29.94 -5.73
CA GLN A 122 -26.52 -30.12 -4.86
C GLN A 122 -27.67 -30.87 -5.56
N SER A 123 -27.88 -30.58 -6.84
CA SER A 123 -28.95 -31.20 -7.63
C SER A 123 -28.64 -32.65 -8.05
N SER A 124 -27.37 -32.94 -8.34
CA SER A 124 -26.94 -34.25 -8.84
C SER A 124 -26.54 -35.23 -7.74
N ASP A 125 -25.89 -34.75 -6.67
CA ASP A 125 -25.30 -35.54 -5.60
C ASP A 125 -25.36 -34.74 -4.27
N PRO A 126 -26.55 -34.67 -3.63
CA PRO A 126 -26.78 -33.85 -2.44
C PRO A 126 -25.95 -34.32 -1.24
N GLU A 127 -25.62 -35.61 -1.16
CA GLU A 127 -24.76 -36.13 -0.10
C GLU A 127 -23.33 -35.59 -0.24
N SER A 128 -22.76 -35.60 -1.45
CA SER A 128 -21.45 -34.99 -1.70
C SER A 128 -21.44 -33.49 -1.45
N TYR A 129 -22.54 -32.79 -1.75
CA TYR A 129 -22.69 -31.37 -1.42
C TYR A 129 -22.59 -31.13 0.09
N GLU A 130 -23.32 -31.89 0.90
CA GLU A 130 -23.27 -31.78 2.37
C GLU A 130 -21.88 -32.12 2.94
N ILE A 131 -21.18 -33.10 2.35
CA ILE A 131 -19.78 -33.40 2.72
C ILE A 131 -18.89 -32.19 2.41
N LEU A 132 -19.05 -31.57 1.25
CA LEU A 132 -18.27 -30.39 0.85
C LEU A 132 -18.51 -29.21 1.79
N MET A 133 -19.78 -28.94 2.13
CA MET A 133 -20.16 -27.89 3.08
C MET A 133 -19.59 -28.15 4.48
N ALA A 134 -19.64 -29.39 4.97
CA ALA A 134 -19.04 -29.74 6.25
C ALA A 134 -17.52 -29.48 6.31
N ILE A 135 -16.81 -29.64 5.17
CA ILE A 135 -15.37 -29.31 5.07
C ILE A 135 -15.17 -27.80 5.02
N ALA A 136 -15.98 -27.08 4.25
CA ALA A 136 -15.92 -25.62 4.14
C ALA A 136 -16.18 -24.94 5.49
N ASP A 137 -17.11 -25.48 6.29
CA ASP A 137 -17.39 -25.05 7.66
C ASP A 137 -16.25 -25.38 8.66
N GLY A 138 -15.18 -26.06 8.21
CA GLY A 138 -14.04 -26.40 9.04
C GLY A 138 -14.31 -27.51 10.07
N LEU A 139 -15.34 -28.33 9.86
CA LEU A 139 -15.69 -29.40 10.80
C LEU A 139 -14.64 -30.51 10.81
N SER A 140 -14.42 -31.10 11.99
CA SER A 140 -13.60 -32.30 12.12
C SER A 140 -14.27 -33.51 11.46
N GLU A 141 -13.51 -34.54 11.09
CA GLU A 141 -14.05 -35.77 10.49
C GLU A 141 -15.13 -36.44 11.32
N ARG A 142 -15.03 -36.34 12.66
CA ARG A 142 -16.06 -36.88 13.57
C ARG A 142 -17.32 -36.03 13.52
N ALA A 143 -17.19 -34.71 13.63
CA ALA A 143 -18.31 -33.78 13.59
C ALA A 143 -19.03 -33.80 12.22
N GLY A 144 -18.30 -33.90 11.12
CA GLY A 144 -18.87 -34.06 9.77
C GLY A 144 -19.62 -35.39 9.62
N ALA A 145 -19.06 -36.49 10.11
CA ALA A 145 -19.72 -37.79 10.07
C ALA A 145 -21.01 -37.84 10.91
N GLU A 146 -21.00 -37.21 12.10
CA GLU A 146 -22.18 -37.04 12.94
C GLU A 146 -23.25 -36.17 12.27
N ARG A 147 -22.86 -35.04 11.66
CA ARG A 147 -23.77 -34.14 10.92
C ARG A 147 -24.51 -34.85 9.80
N LEU A 148 -23.82 -35.74 9.07
CA LEU A 148 -24.41 -36.52 7.98
C LEU A 148 -24.95 -37.89 8.43
N ASN A 149 -25.00 -38.15 9.75
CA ASN A 149 -25.49 -39.39 10.35
C ASN A 149 -24.87 -40.67 9.73
N MET A 150 -23.56 -40.66 9.52
CA MET A 150 -22.82 -41.77 8.92
C MET A 150 -21.57 -42.16 9.73
N PRO A 151 -21.04 -43.40 9.57
CA PRO A 151 -19.79 -43.78 10.20
C PRO A 151 -18.62 -42.92 9.73
N ARG A 152 -17.69 -42.58 10.64
CA ARG A 152 -16.49 -41.79 10.32
C ARG A 152 -15.70 -42.34 9.12
N ASN A 153 -15.52 -43.66 9.05
CA ASN A 153 -14.77 -44.28 7.96
C ASN A 153 -15.45 -44.06 6.60
N THR A 154 -16.78 -44.11 6.56
CA THR A 154 -17.58 -43.83 5.38
C THR A 154 -17.47 -42.37 4.96
N PHE A 155 -17.56 -41.44 5.91
CA PHE A 155 -17.37 -40.01 5.66
C PHE A 155 -16.00 -39.72 5.03
N VAL A 156 -14.94 -40.25 5.63
CA VAL A 156 -13.56 -40.07 5.13
C VAL A 156 -13.39 -40.66 3.73
N TYR A 157 -13.93 -41.87 3.49
CA TYR A 157 -13.89 -42.49 2.17
C TYR A 157 -14.61 -41.64 1.12
N LYS A 158 -15.86 -41.24 1.39
CA LYS A 158 -16.66 -40.43 0.47
C LYS A 158 -16.06 -39.06 0.22
N ARG A 159 -15.55 -38.39 1.25
CA ARG A 159 -14.77 -37.14 1.12
C ARG A 159 -13.60 -37.32 0.16
N ASN A 160 -12.77 -38.34 0.36
CA ASN A 160 -11.58 -38.55 -0.46
C ASN A 160 -11.96 -38.84 -1.92
N GLN A 161 -13.02 -39.61 -2.16
CA GLN A 161 -13.56 -39.86 -3.49
C GLN A 161 -14.07 -38.56 -4.15
N LEU A 162 -14.82 -37.74 -3.40
CA LEU A 162 -15.32 -36.45 -3.87
C LEU A 162 -14.18 -35.51 -4.28
N LEU A 163 -13.19 -35.34 -3.40
CA LEU A 163 -12.05 -34.46 -3.67
C LEU A 163 -11.20 -34.97 -4.85
N LYS A 164 -11.09 -36.29 -5.03
CA LYS A 164 -10.42 -36.88 -6.20
C LYS A 164 -11.19 -36.56 -7.48
N ARG A 165 -12.51 -36.79 -7.49
CA ARG A 165 -13.38 -36.49 -8.64
C ARG A 165 -13.34 -35.01 -9.04
N LEU A 166 -13.31 -34.11 -8.06
CA LEU A 166 -13.19 -32.67 -8.31
C LEU A 166 -11.84 -32.30 -8.93
N LYS A 167 -10.74 -32.88 -8.44
CA LYS A 167 -9.38 -32.70 -9.01
C LYS A 167 -9.21 -33.28 -10.43
N GLU A 168 -10.04 -34.22 -10.83
CA GLU A 168 -10.00 -34.80 -12.18
C GLU A 168 -10.83 -33.99 -13.18
N LYS A 169 -11.84 -33.24 -12.70
CA LYS A 169 -12.71 -32.39 -13.52
C LYS A 169 -12.18 -30.97 -13.73
N PHE A 170 -11.31 -30.48 -12.84
CA PHE A 170 -10.69 -29.16 -12.86
C PHE A 170 -9.18 -29.28 -12.71
#